data_AF-A0A7G5C7L1-F1
#
_entry.id   AF-A0A7G5C7L1-F1
#
_cell.length_a   1.000
_cell.length_b   1.000
_cell.length_c   1.000
_cell.angle_alpha   90.00
_cell.angle_beta   90.00
_cell.angle_gamma   90.00
#
_symmetry.space_group_name_H-M   'P 1'
#
loop_
_entity.id
_entity.type
_entity.pdbx_description
1 polymer ?
#
loop_
_entity_poly.entity_id
_entity_poly.type
_entity_poly.pdbx_seq_one_letter_code
_entity_poly.pdbx_strand_id
1 'polypeptide(L)' 'MKKYVTPHKLQFVGKAWEIRHALRQEKKRRGENLPLAVLLSEKMLSVSK' A
#
# COMPACT_ATOMS: atom_id res chain seq x y z
N MET A 1 -5.36 -3.27 10.94
CA MET A 1 -4.06 -3.20 10.21
C MET A 1 -3.58 -1.76 10.14
N LYS A 2 -2.35 -1.47 10.60
CA LYS A 2 -1.68 -0.16 10.46
C LYS A 2 -0.84 -0.14 9.18
N LYS A 3 -0.88 0.96 8.43
CA LYS A 3 -0.10 1.18 7.19
C LYS A 3 0.85 2.35 7.38
N TYR A 4 2.14 2.06 7.53
CA TYR A 4 3.22 3.03 7.58
C TYR A 4 3.77 3.26 6.19
N VAL A 5 3.96 4.52 5.83
CA VAL A 5 4.50 4.91 4.53
C VAL A 5 5.59 5.92 4.78
N THR A 6 6.78 5.61 4.30
CA THR A 6 7.91 6.54 4.19
C THR A 6 8.23 6.71 2.70
N PRO A 7 9.04 7.70 2.32
CA PRO A 7 9.29 8.02 0.90
C PRO A 7 9.74 6.83 0.05
N HIS A 8 10.41 5.85 0.65
CA HIS A 8 10.94 4.66 -0.03
C HIS A 8 10.44 3.34 0.54
N LYS A 9 9.53 3.36 1.53
CA LYS A 9 9.11 2.14 2.24
C LYS A 9 7.62 2.14 2.52
N LEU A 10 6.99 1.00 2.24
CA LEU A 10 5.63 0.68 2.62
C LEU A 10 5.67 -0.46 3.63
N GLN A 11 5.07 -0.27 4.81
CA GLN A 11 5.04 -1.30 5.84
C GLN A 11 3.63 -1.47 6.40
N PHE A 12 3.12 -2.70 6.34
CA PHE A 12 1.84 -3.09 6.93
C PHE A 12 2.09 -3.84 8.23
N VAL A 13 1.42 -3.45 9.31
CA VAL A 13 1.51 -4.09 10.63
C VAL A 13 0.11 -4.53 11.05
N GLY A 14 -0.06 -5.82 11.28
CA GLY A 14 -1.36 -6.43 11.58
C GLY A 14 -1.30 -7.95 11.48
N LYS A 15 -2.46 -8.62 11.53
CA LYS A 15 -2.50 -10.08 11.36
C LYS A 15 -2.12 -10.43 9.93
N ALA A 16 -1.33 -11.49 9.75
CA ALA A 16 -0.79 -11.88 8.45
C ALA A 16 -1.90 -12.12 7.39
N TRP A 17 -3.06 -12.64 7.79
CA TRP A 17 -4.18 -12.86 6.88
C TRP A 17 -4.83 -11.54 6.41
N GLU A 18 -4.91 -10.52 7.27
CA GLU A 18 -5.48 -9.21 6.93
C GLU A 18 -4.62 -8.50 5.89
N ILE A 19 -3.30 -8.55 6.07
CA ILE A 19 -2.33 -7.95 5.14
C ILE A 19 -2.44 -8.62 3.77
N ARG A 20 -2.46 -9.97 3.74
CA ARG A 20 -2.62 -10.72 2.49
C ARG A 20 -3.95 -10.42 1.82
N HIS A 21 -5.04 -10.35 2.58
CA HIS A 21 -6.36 -10.02 2.03
C HIS A 21 -6.37 -8.62 1.41
N ALA A 22 -5.86 -7.61 2.12
CA ALA A 22 -5.76 -6.24 1.61
C ALA A 22 -4.92 -6.15 0.33
N LEU A 23 -3.76 -6.81 0.29
CA LEU A 23 -2.90 -6.85 -0.91
C LEU A 23 -3.60 -7.52 -2.10
N ARG A 24 -4.34 -8.60 -1.90
CA ARG A 24 -5.13 -9.26 -2.97
C ARG A 24 -6.22 -8.35 -3.51
N GLN A 25 -6.95 -7.66 -2.64
CA GLN A 25 -8.00 -6.72 -3.06
C GLN A 25 -7.41 -5.55 -3.84
N GLU A 26 -6.28 -5.00 -3.40
CA GLU A 26 -5.57 -3.92 -4.11
C GLU A 26 -5.11 -4.39 -5.50
N LYS A 27 -4.52 -5.60 -5.59
CA LYS A 27 -4.12 -6.25 -6.86
C LYS A 27 -5.31 -6.45 -7.80
N LYS A 28 -6.46 -6.89 -7.27
CA LYS A 28 -7.70 -7.07 -8.06
C LYS A 28 -8.26 -5.73 -8.55
N ARG A 29 -8.20 -4.68 -7.72
CA ARG A 29 -8.76 -3.36 -8.06
C ARG A 29 -7.94 -2.62 -9.11
N ARG A 30 -6.61 -2.73 -9.07
CA ARG A 30 -5.71 -1.90 -9.88
C ARG A 30 -4.97 -2.64 -11.01
N GLY A 31 -5.13 -3.96 -11.10
CA GLY A 31 -4.41 -4.80 -12.05
C GLY A 31 -3.11 -5.36 -11.46
N GLU A 32 -2.62 -6.47 -12.04
CA GLU A 32 -1.60 -7.31 -11.40
C GLU A 32 -0.22 -6.68 -11.21
N ASN A 33 0.08 -5.61 -11.95
CA ASN A 33 1.42 -5.07 -12.06
C ASN A 33 1.47 -3.62 -11.57
N LEU A 34 1.23 -3.42 -10.27
CA LEU A 34 1.31 -2.10 -9.65
C LEU A 34 2.72 -1.88 -9.10
N PRO A 35 3.51 -0.95 -9.65
CA PRO A 35 4.83 -0.63 -9.12
C PRO A 35 4.71 -0.09 -7.69
N LEU A 36 5.62 -0.50 -6.80
CA LEU A 36 5.70 0.02 -5.44
C LEU A 36 5.77 1.56 -5.42
N ALA A 37 6.43 2.17 -6.42
CA ALA A 37 6.50 3.62 -6.60
C ALA A 37 5.12 4.29 -6.72
N VAL A 38 4.14 3.63 -7.36
CA VAL A 38 2.77 4.16 -7.51
C VAL A 38 2.05 4.15 -6.15
N LEU A 39 2.24 3.09 -5.35
CA LEU A 39 1.66 3.00 -3.99
C LEU A 39 2.24 4.02 -3.01
N LEU A 40 3.50 4.40 -3.21
CA LEU A 40 4.18 5.42 -2.42
C LEU A 40 3.78 6.84 -2.86
N SER A 41 3.66 7.07 -4.17
CA SER A 41 3.32 8.36 -4.78
C SER A 41 1.92 8.87 -4.38
N GLU A 42 0.90 8.00 -4.42
CA GLU A 42 -0.47 8.39 -4.04
C GLU A 42 -0.57 8.89 -2.59
N LYS A 43 0.28 8.37 -1.68
CA LYS A 43 0.26 8.82 -0.29
C LYS A 43 1.09 10.07 -0.07
N MET A 44 2.18 10.28 -0.81
CA MET A 44 2.95 11.53 -0.74
C MET A 44 2.11 12.73 -1.21
N LEU A 45 1.23 12.56 -2.19
CA LEU A 45 0.26 13.59 -2.61
C LEU A 45 -0.81 13.89 -1.54
N SER A 46 -1.17 12.93 -0.69
CA SER A 46 -2.14 13.13 0.40
C SER A 46 -1.55 13.72 1.69
N VAL A 47 -0.23 13.76 1.83
CA VAL A 47 0.49 14.31 3.00
C VAL A 47 0.96 15.75 2.77
N SER A 48 0.84 16.27 1.54
CA SER A 48 1.21 17.65 1.19
C SER A 48 0.03 18.63 1.22
N LYS A 49 -0.99 18.40 2.07
CA LYS A 49 -2.13 19.30 2.23
C LYS A 49 -2.31 19.70 3.69
#